data_AF-A0A1F9N786-F1
#
_entry.id   AF-A0A1F9N786-F1
#
_cell.length_a   1.000
_cell.length_b   1.000
_cell.length_c   1.000
_cell.angle_alpha   90.00
_cell.angle_beta   90.00
_cell.angle_gamma   90.00
#
_symmetry.space_group_name_H-M   'P 1'
#
loop_
_entity.id
_entity.type
_entity.pdbx_description
1 polymer ?
#
loop_
_entity_poly.entity_id
_entity_poly.type
_entity_poly.pdbx_seq_one_letter_code
_entity_poly.pdbx_strand_id
1 'polypeptide(L)'
;MTSMSGGGGIGEGQVFHIVDGANVQLPTGVQVDLSTAEGVAKAESLLSLEQLADLESLMSGIGYKRAGGVFVAEDKFSVNTKRGVSGPSATDLGITELDVSIGQLFTNQNIPNPYNANTTPRLYEAMQTSAEFQPTVEALKNYLVNPLDANLKEFATRLGALEAEFPNGNIMEVLFLVFRESIQATNEDKKYFLLKLQEFNKMAEGVSEYLNYLVGKSQELSEKQEGKEEPDKERIEVECRSFDLSTMGPPDAAGQRELLELKTEPAFIKNDPAAKAQWQASGTINMDRTSLNDTMKTVESMQETIRNKRQMASTSFQNFDQKANQLYNLLSTVLKAVNEMRGSTTRNMM
;
A
#
# COMPACT_ATOMS: atom_id res chain seq x y z
N MET A 1 41.95 39.71 -14.32
CA MET A 1 41.21 39.17 -13.15
C MET A 1 40.18 40.21 -12.78
N THR A 2 38.98 40.06 -13.35
CA THR A 2 37.91 41.03 -13.26
C THR A 2 36.72 40.27 -12.69
N SER A 3 36.43 40.46 -11.40
CA SER A 3 35.21 39.93 -10.80
C SER A 3 34.08 40.91 -11.10
N MET A 4 33.19 40.52 -12.00
CA MET A 4 31.89 41.15 -12.13
C MET A 4 30.93 40.51 -11.13
N SER A 5 30.31 41.34 -10.30
CA SER A 5 29.09 41.04 -9.58
C SER A 5 27.89 41.11 -10.54
N GLY A 6 26.93 40.22 -10.39
CA GLY A 6 25.58 40.44 -10.93
C GLY A 6 24.72 39.18 -10.96
N GLY A 7 23.76 39.08 -10.05
CA GLY A 7 22.68 38.08 -10.10
C GLY A 7 21.90 38.06 -8.79
N GLY A 8 20.63 38.49 -8.81
CA GLY A 8 19.84 38.88 -7.64
C GLY A 8 19.65 37.78 -6.58
N GLY A 9 19.83 38.19 -5.33
CA GLY A 9 19.60 37.36 -4.15
C GLY A 9 18.13 36.99 -4.00
N ILE A 10 17.82 35.74 -4.33
CA ILE A 10 16.84 34.98 -3.57
C ILE A 10 17.47 34.87 -2.18
N GLY A 11 16.81 35.43 -1.16
CA GLY A 11 17.35 35.45 0.20
C GLY A 11 17.84 34.07 0.60
N GLU A 12 18.91 34.00 1.40
CA GLU A 12 19.43 32.77 2.00
C GLU A 12 18.28 32.06 2.74
N GLY A 13 17.49 31.30 2.00
CA GLY A 13 16.30 30.63 2.48
C GLY A 13 16.77 29.64 3.51
N GLN A 14 16.30 29.78 4.74
CA GLN A 14 16.69 28.88 5.80
C GLN A 14 16.21 27.47 5.46
N VAL A 15 17.15 26.54 5.37
CA VAL A 15 16.87 25.18 4.91
C VAL A 15 16.55 24.31 6.12
N PHE A 16 15.33 23.79 6.16
CA PHE A 16 14.99 22.66 7.03
C PHE A 16 15.46 21.36 6.35
N HIS A 17 16.12 20.47 7.09
CA HIS A 17 16.51 19.17 6.58
C HIS A 17 15.65 18.07 7.21
N ILE A 18 14.86 17.38 6.41
CA ILE A 18 14.09 16.21 6.85
C ILE A 18 15.07 15.04 6.99
N VAL A 19 15.19 14.50 8.20
CA VAL A 19 16.11 13.40 8.50
C VAL A 19 15.43 12.05 8.30
N ASP A 20 14.27 11.85 8.94
CA ASP A 20 13.43 10.65 8.80
C ASP A 20 12.02 10.90 9.39
N GLY A 21 10.99 10.80 8.55
CA GLY A 21 9.59 11.03 8.95
C GLY A 21 9.39 12.41 9.57
N ALA A 22 8.94 12.45 10.83
CA ALA A 22 8.76 13.68 11.60
C ALA A 22 10.05 14.21 12.27
N ASN A 23 11.21 13.59 12.05
CA ASN A 23 12.49 14.11 12.53
C ASN A 23 13.05 15.15 11.57
N VAL A 24 13.16 16.39 12.05
CA VAL A 24 13.61 17.53 11.27
C VAL A 24 14.82 18.17 11.94
N GLN A 25 15.85 18.48 11.17
CA GLN A 25 16.93 19.37 11.58
C GLN A 25 16.53 20.81 11.28
N LEU A 26 16.41 21.60 12.33
CA LEU A 26 16.09 23.02 12.26
C LEU A 26 17.26 23.82 11.67
N PRO A 27 17.04 25.04 11.17
CA PRO A 27 18.11 25.91 10.66
C PRO A 27 19.22 26.20 11.69
N THR A 28 18.92 26.05 12.98
CA THR A 28 19.88 26.14 14.09
C THR A 28 20.83 24.94 14.19
N GLY A 29 20.63 23.91 13.37
CA GLY A 29 21.36 22.64 13.41
C GLY A 29 20.80 21.61 14.40
N VAL A 30 19.81 21.98 15.20
CA VAL A 30 19.19 21.11 16.22
C VAL A 30 18.19 20.15 15.56
N GLN A 31 18.30 18.85 15.86
CA GLN A 31 17.30 17.85 15.47
C GLN A 31 16.17 17.76 16.51
N VAL A 32 14.94 17.68 16.01
CA VAL A 32 13.71 17.54 16.83
C VAL A 32 12.79 16.48 16.22
N ASP A 33 12.12 15.70 17.07
CA ASP A 33 11.08 14.74 16.68
C ASP A 33 9.69 15.39 16.81
N LEU A 34 9.15 15.88 15.70
CA LEU A 34 7.89 16.61 15.67
C LEU A 34 6.66 15.72 15.91
N SER A 35 6.83 14.39 16.01
CA SER A 35 5.77 13.47 16.45
C SER A 35 5.54 13.49 17.97
N THR A 36 6.39 14.20 18.72
CA THR A 36 6.33 14.31 20.18
C THR A 36 6.04 15.74 20.62
N ALA A 37 5.35 15.90 21.76
CA ALA A 37 5.05 17.22 22.33
C ALA A 37 6.34 17.99 22.69
N GLU A 38 7.36 17.28 23.18
CA GLU A 38 8.67 17.85 23.50
C GLU A 38 9.39 18.38 22.25
N GLY A 39 9.34 17.64 21.14
CA GLY A 39 9.95 18.06 19.89
C GLY A 39 9.28 19.29 19.29
N VAL A 40 7.94 19.36 19.32
CA VAL A 40 7.20 20.55 18.87
C VAL A 40 7.48 21.75 19.76
N ALA A 41 7.42 21.61 21.09
CA ALA A 41 7.72 22.70 22.02
C ALA A 41 9.16 23.23 21.83
N LYS A 42 10.11 22.33 21.56
CA LYS A 42 11.50 22.70 21.28
C LYS A 42 11.63 23.45 19.95
N ALA A 43 10.93 23.01 18.89
CA ALA A 43 10.87 23.73 17.62
C ALA A 43 10.28 25.13 17.81
N GLU A 44 9.17 25.26 18.53
CA GLU A 44 8.53 26.55 18.82
C GLU A 44 9.41 27.50 19.63
N SER A 45 10.29 26.98 20.49
CA SER A 45 11.24 27.81 21.25
C SER A 45 12.43 28.32 20.42
N LEU A 46 12.72 27.68 19.28
CA LEU A 46 13.90 27.93 18.46
C LEU A 46 13.59 28.62 17.13
N LEU A 47 12.32 28.68 16.73
CA LEU A 47 11.86 29.24 15.47
C LEU A 47 10.99 30.47 15.70
N SER A 48 11.09 31.45 14.81
CA SER A 48 10.14 32.55 14.68
C SER A 48 8.80 32.04 14.15
N LEU A 49 7.76 32.88 14.26
CA LEU A 49 6.42 32.56 13.78
C LEU A 49 6.39 32.24 12.27
N GLU A 50 7.19 32.96 11.48
CA GLU A 50 7.31 32.77 10.03
C GLU A 50 7.97 31.41 9.71
N GLN A 51 9.07 31.08 10.40
CA GLN A 51 9.74 29.78 10.25
C GLN A 51 8.86 28.60 10.69
N LEU A 52 8.00 28.79 11.69
CA LEU A 52 7.03 27.77 12.09
C LEU A 52 5.98 27.52 10.99
N ALA A 53 5.51 28.57 10.32
CA ALA A 53 4.59 28.42 9.19
C ALA A 53 5.26 27.69 8.01
N ASP A 54 6.52 27.99 7.72
CA ASP A 54 7.30 27.27 6.71
C ASP A 54 7.51 25.79 7.08
N LEU A 55 7.80 25.50 8.35
CA LEU A 55 7.92 24.14 8.85
C LEU A 55 6.57 23.40 8.76
N GLU A 56 5.46 24.04 9.12
CA GLU A 56 4.11 23.45 8.96
C GLU A 56 3.78 23.15 7.49
N SER A 57 4.12 24.07 6.58
CA SER A 57 3.96 23.89 5.14
C SER A 57 4.79 22.71 4.61
N LEU A 58 6.05 22.63 5.03
CA LEU A 58 6.95 21.53 4.70
C LEU A 58 6.40 20.19 5.21
N MET A 59 6.00 20.13 6.47
CA MET A 59 5.45 18.94 7.11
C MET A 59 4.15 18.49 6.41
N SER A 60 3.29 19.42 6.03
CA SER A 60 2.09 19.13 5.22
C SER A 60 2.45 18.59 3.83
N GLY A 61 3.46 19.15 3.18
CA GLY A 61 3.97 18.68 1.89
C GLY A 61 4.47 17.23 1.92
N ILE A 62 4.97 16.76 3.07
CA ILE A 62 5.40 15.37 3.27
C ILE A 62 4.36 14.50 3.98
N GLY A 63 3.10 14.97 4.06
CA GLY A 63 1.98 14.17 4.51
C GLY A 63 1.77 14.11 6.02
N TYR A 64 2.18 15.13 6.77
CA TYR A 64 1.89 15.29 8.20
C TYR A 64 0.96 16.49 8.45
N LYS A 65 0.03 16.34 9.39
CA LYS A 65 -0.83 17.43 9.90
C LYS A 65 -0.56 17.67 11.37
N ARG A 66 -0.77 18.91 11.82
CA ARG A 66 -0.72 19.24 13.24
C ARG A 66 -2.04 18.84 13.92
N ALA A 67 -1.99 17.93 14.89
CA ALA A 67 -3.13 17.49 15.67
C ALA A 67 -2.72 17.25 17.13
N GLY A 68 -3.50 17.76 18.09
CA GLY A 68 -3.18 17.60 19.52
C GLY A 68 -1.85 18.23 19.94
N GLY A 69 -1.36 19.25 19.22
CA GLY A 69 -0.08 19.91 19.51
C GLY A 69 1.15 19.18 18.96
N VAL A 70 0.99 18.04 18.27
CA VAL A 70 2.08 17.30 17.61
C VAL A 70 1.81 17.15 16.12
N PHE A 71 2.84 16.81 15.33
CA PHE A 71 2.65 16.42 13.94
C PHE A 71 2.35 14.92 13.86
N VAL A 72 1.16 14.60 13.37
CA VAL A 72 0.75 13.24 13.07
C VAL A 72 0.73 13.06 11.56
N ALA A 73 1.11 11.89 11.08
CA ALA A 73 0.92 11.59 9.67
C ALA A 73 -0.56 11.77 9.33
N GLU A 74 -0.87 12.47 8.24
CA GLU A 74 -2.23 12.52 7.72
C GLU A 74 -2.69 11.08 7.46
N ASP A 75 -3.94 10.74 7.77
CA ASP A 75 -4.45 9.36 7.68
C ASP A 75 -4.30 8.72 6.28
N LYS A 76 -4.02 9.53 5.25
CA LYS A 76 -3.66 9.08 3.90
C LYS A 76 -2.18 8.65 3.73
N PHE A 77 -1.32 8.91 4.71
CA PHE A 77 0.13 8.64 4.72
C PHE A 77 0.64 7.95 6.01
N SER A 78 -0.24 7.69 6.98
CA SER A 78 0.12 7.18 8.30
C SER A 78 0.41 5.67 8.30
N VAL A 79 1.56 5.24 7.78
CA VAL A 79 2.22 4.00 8.24
C VAL A 79 3.74 4.19 8.37
N ASN A 80 4.24 3.88 9.57
CA ASN A 80 5.63 3.88 10.06
C ASN A 80 6.74 3.84 8.98
N THR A 81 7.50 4.94 8.84
CA THR A 81 8.71 5.02 8.00
C THR A 81 9.99 4.44 8.64
N LYS A 82 9.93 3.88 9.85
CA LYS A 82 11.08 3.21 10.48
C LYS A 82 11.31 1.80 9.90
N ARG A 83 11.77 1.73 8.66
CA ARG A 83 12.65 0.69 8.11
C ARG A 83 13.03 1.14 6.71
N GLY A 84 14.33 1.07 6.39
CA GLY A 84 14.76 0.93 5.00
C GLY A 84 14.20 -0.39 4.48
N VAL A 85 12.96 -0.36 4.00
CA VAL A 85 12.29 -1.54 3.46
C VAL A 85 12.72 -1.64 2.00
N SER A 86 13.80 -2.40 1.77
CA SER A 86 13.80 -3.33 0.66
C SER A 86 12.43 -4.01 0.70
N GLY A 87 11.56 -3.73 -0.28
CA GLY A 87 10.24 -4.36 -0.38
C GLY A 87 10.39 -5.88 -0.18
N PRO A 88 9.39 -6.56 0.42
CA PRO A 88 9.47 -8.00 0.63
C PRO A 88 9.92 -8.67 -0.67
N SER A 89 11.00 -9.46 -0.59
CA SER A 89 11.52 -10.15 -1.77
C SER A 89 10.50 -11.21 -2.20
N ALA A 90 10.53 -11.65 -3.46
CA ALA A 90 9.58 -12.64 -3.97
C ALA A 90 9.51 -13.94 -3.14
N THR A 91 10.53 -14.22 -2.33
CA THR A 91 10.59 -15.37 -1.42
C THR A 91 9.89 -15.14 -0.06
N ASP A 92 9.70 -13.89 0.37
CA ASP A 92 8.90 -13.54 1.56
C ASP A 92 7.38 -13.52 1.27
N LEU A 93 6.99 -13.80 0.02
CA LEU A 93 5.62 -13.76 -0.50
C LEU A 93 4.89 -15.11 -0.45
N GLY A 94 5.49 -16.12 0.19
CA GLY A 94 4.83 -17.40 0.42
C GLY A 94 3.64 -17.21 1.36
N ILE A 95 2.49 -17.79 1.01
CA ILE A 95 1.45 -18.20 1.95
C ILE A 95 2.17 -18.72 3.21
N THR A 96 2.09 -17.96 4.30
CA THR A 96 2.93 -18.23 5.47
C THR A 96 2.46 -19.51 6.16
N GLU A 97 3.28 -20.13 7.02
CA GLU A 97 2.80 -21.21 7.89
C GLU A 97 1.53 -20.83 8.67
N LEU A 98 1.30 -19.53 8.90
CA LEU A 98 0.08 -19.00 9.49
C LEU A 98 -1.16 -19.32 8.64
N ASP A 99 -1.08 -19.24 7.31
CA ASP A 99 -2.18 -19.55 6.41
C ASP A 99 -2.47 -21.07 6.34
N VAL A 100 -1.42 -21.90 6.48
CA VAL A 100 -1.55 -23.36 6.65
C VAL A 100 -2.13 -23.71 8.03
N SER A 101 -1.82 -22.92 9.05
CA SER A 101 -2.30 -23.11 10.43
C SER A 101 -3.79 -22.85 10.60
N ILE A 102 -4.44 -22.09 9.70
CA ILE A 102 -5.89 -21.91 9.69
C ILE A 102 -6.59 -23.24 9.41
N GLY A 103 -6.12 -24.00 8.42
CA GLY A 103 -6.60 -25.37 8.18
C GLY A 103 -6.37 -26.28 9.39
N GLN A 104 -5.32 -26.01 10.17
CA GLN A 104 -5.00 -26.76 11.40
C GLN A 104 -5.88 -26.38 12.60
N LEU A 105 -6.27 -25.11 12.73
CA LEU A 105 -7.24 -24.64 13.74
C LEU A 105 -8.59 -25.37 13.62
N PHE A 106 -8.95 -25.79 12.40
CA PHE A 106 -10.21 -26.50 12.12
C PHE A 106 -10.07 -28.03 12.07
N THR A 107 -8.86 -28.57 12.17
CA THR A 107 -8.60 -30.03 12.24
C THR A 107 -8.12 -30.47 13.62
N ASN A 108 -8.01 -29.55 14.57
CA ASN A 108 -7.68 -29.86 15.96
C ASN A 108 -8.80 -30.70 16.60
N GLN A 109 -8.48 -31.93 17.01
CA GLN A 109 -9.45 -32.89 17.57
C GLN A 109 -10.16 -32.41 18.85
N ASN A 110 -9.62 -31.38 19.51
CA ASN A 110 -10.19 -30.80 20.74
C ASN A 110 -11.19 -29.66 20.48
N ILE A 111 -11.42 -29.29 19.21
CA ILE A 111 -12.41 -28.30 18.81
C ILE A 111 -13.41 -29.01 17.90
N PRO A 112 -14.72 -29.03 18.21
CA PRO A 112 -15.73 -29.58 17.32
C PRO A 112 -15.60 -28.91 15.95
N ASN A 113 -15.28 -29.70 14.92
CA ASN A 113 -15.00 -29.18 13.59
C ASN A 113 -16.20 -28.34 13.11
N PRO A 114 -16.05 -27.02 12.94
CA PRO A 114 -17.12 -26.16 12.45
C PRO A 114 -17.41 -26.43 10.98
N TYR A 115 -16.60 -27.27 10.32
CA TYR A 115 -16.85 -27.81 9.00
C TYR A 115 -17.39 -29.23 9.09
N ASN A 116 -18.58 -29.43 8.55
CA ASN A 116 -19.16 -30.74 8.33
C ASN A 116 -19.19 -31.01 6.83
N ALA A 117 -18.39 -31.98 6.38
CA ALA A 117 -18.21 -32.30 4.96
C ALA A 117 -19.53 -32.63 4.22
N ASN A 118 -20.58 -33.04 4.95
CA ASN A 118 -21.87 -33.42 4.37
C ASN A 118 -22.86 -32.25 4.26
N THR A 119 -22.78 -31.26 5.17
CA THR A 119 -23.75 -30.17 5.28
C THR A 119 -23.18 -28.84 4.83
N THR A 120 -21.92 -28.55 5.17
CA THR A 120 -21.30 -27.24 4.95
C THR A 120 -21.21 -26.84 3.47
N PRO A 121 -20.87 -27.73 2.50
CA PRO A 121 -20.90 -27.35 1.09
C PRO A 121 -22.29 -26.93 0.60
N ARG A 122 -23.34 -27.68 0.97
CA ARG A 122 -24.73 -27.38 0.57
C ARG A 122 -25.26 -26.12 1.24
N LEU A 123 -24.93 -25.95 2.53
CA LEU A 123 -25.25 -24.73 3.27
C LEU A 123 -24.58 -23.52 2.63
N TYR A 124 -23.33 -23.66 2.20
CA TYR A 124 -22.60 -22.59 1.52
C TYR A 124 -23.26 -22.18 0.20
N GLU A 125 -23.60 -23.14 -0.67
CA GLU A 125 -24.33 -22.86 -1.90
C GLU A 125 -25.66 -22.14 -1.63
N ALA A 126 -26.40 -22.56 -0.61
CA ALA A 126 -27.64 -21.91 -0.21
C ALA A 126 -27.41 -20.49 0.34
N MET A 127 -26.40 -20.30 1.19
CA MET A 127 -26.03 -19.00 1.74
C MET A 127 -25.55 -18.02 0.67
N GLN A 128 -24.85 -18.47 -0.36
CA GLN A 128 -24.44 -17.59 -1.47
C GLN A 128 -25.63 -16.94 -2.19
N THR A 129 -26.80 -17.59 -2.17
CA THR A 129 -28.04 -17.06 -2.75
C THR A 129 -28.88 -16.24 -1.77
N SER A 130 -28.53 -16.23 -0.48
CA SER A 130 -29.21 -15.44 0.55
C SER A 130 -28.93 -13.95 0.36
N ALA A 131 -29.97 -13.14 0.54
CA ALA A 131 -29.85 -11.68 0.54
C ALA A 131 -29.05 -11.17 1.75
N GLU A 132 -28.99 -11.93 2.85
CA GLU A 132 -28.34 -11.54 4.09
C GLU A 132 -26.87 -11.94 4.16
N PHE A 133 -26.42 -12.91 3.34
CA PHE A 133 -25.05 -13.42 3.45
C PHE A 133 -23.98 -12.38 3.14
N GLN A 134 -24.06 -11.71 1.98
CA GLN A 134 -23.08 -10.69 1.60
C GLN A 134 -23.08 -9.47 2.55
N PRO A 135 -24.24 -8.90 2.94
CA PRO A 135 -24.28 -7.87 3.97
C PRO A 135 -23.68 -8.31 5.31
N THR A 136 -23.84 -9.58 5.70
CA THR A 136 -23.22 -10.11 6.93
C THR A 136 -21.70 -10.17 6.81
N VAL A 137 -21.17 -10.63 5.67
CA VAL A 137 -19.72 -10.61 5.38
C VAL A 137 -19.18 -9.18 5.41
N GLU A 138 -19.88 -8.21 4.81
CA GLU A 138 -19.47 -6.81 4.83
C GLU A 138 -19.55 -6.16 6.22
N ALA A 139 -20.55 -6.50 7.02
CA ALA A 139 -20.60 -6.03 8.41
C ALA A 139 -19.45 -6.59 9.25
N LEU A 140 -19.07 -7.86 9.04
CA LEU A 140 -17.86 -8.43 9.66
C LEU A 140 -16.61 -7.65 9.21
N LYS A 141 -16.45 -7.40 7.90
CA LYS A 141 -15.33 -6.60 7.38
C LYS A 141 -15.29 -5.22 8.01
N ASN A 142 -16.41 -4.50 8.08
CA ASN A 142 -16.50 -3.18 8.68
C ASN A 142 -16.09 -3.18 10.16
N TYR A 143 -16.51 -4.19 10.92
CA TYR A 143 -16.09 -4.36 12.31
C TYR A 143 -14.58 -4.61 12.43
N LEU A 144 -13.97 -5.39 11.53
CA LEU A 144 -12.52 -5.60 11.53
C LEU A 144 -11.75 -4.32 11.20
N VAL A 145 -12.26 -3.52 10.26
CA VAL A 145 -11.65 -2.22 9.93
C VAL A 145 -11.79 -1.23 11.08
N ASN A 146 -12.94 -1.25 11.77
CA ASN A 146 -13.27 -0.30 12.81
C ASN A 146 -14.01 -1.01 13.95
N PRO A 147 -13.30 -1.50 14.98
CA PRO A 147 -13.85 -2.38 16.03
C PRO A 147 -14.66 -1.61 17.08
N LEU A 148 -15.57 -0.74 16.64
CA LEU A 148 -16.52 -0.05 17.51
C LEU A 148 -17.70 -0.97 17.83
N ASP A 149 -18.28 -0.77 19.02
CA ASP A 149 -19.47 -1.50 19.48
C ASP A 149 -20.64 -1.41 18.49
N ALA A 150 -20.77 -0.28 17.77
CA ALA A 150 -21.79 -0.11 16.74
C ALA A 150 -21.64 -1.11 15.59
N ASN A 151 -20.42 -1.32 15.11
CA ASN A 151 -20.13 -2.25 14.01
C ASN A 151 -20.23 -3.70 14.48
N LEU A 152 -19.82 -4.00 15.72
CA LEU A 152 -20.01 -5.31 16.32
C LEU A 152 -21.51 -5.64 16.45
N LYS A 153 -22.32 -4.66 16.90
CA LYS A 153 -23.77 -4.82 17.02
C LYS A 153 -24.44 -5.00 15.66
N GLU A 154 -24.00 -4.28 14.63
CA GLU A 154 -24.50 -4.49 13.26
C GLU A 154 -24.17 -5.91 12.79
N PHE A 155 -22.91 -6.35 12.92
CA PHE A 155 -22.51 -7.70 12.56
C PHE A 155 -23.34 -8.77 13.29
N ALA A 156 -23.48 -8.65 14.61
CA ALA A 156 -24.28 -9.59 15.41
C ALA A 156 -25.76 -9.61 14.99
N THR A 157 -26.33 -8.44 14.65
CA THR A 157 -27.72 -8.33 14.16
C THR A 157 -27.90 -9.07 12.83
N ARG A 158 -26.98 -8.86 11.88
CA ARG A 158 -27.03 -9.53 10.58
C ARG A 158 -26.77 -11.03 10.69
N LEU A 159 -25.84 -11.44 11.54
CA LEU A 159 -25.59 -12.85 11.80
C LEU A 159 -26.83 -13.55 12.37
N GLY A 160 -27.58 -12.90 13.27
CA GLY A 160 -28.85 -13.44 13.78
C GLY A 160 -29.95 -13.52 12.71
N ALA A 161 -30.02 -12.55 11.79
CA ALA A 161 -30.93 -12.62 10.64
C ALA A 161 -30.58 -13.78 9.70
N LEU A 162 -29.29 -13.95 9.41
CA LEU A 162 -28.76 -15.04 8.60
C LEU A 162 -29.00 -16.40 9.27
N GLU A 163 -28.79 -16.53 10.58
CA GLU A 163 -29.11 -17.74 11.34
C GLU A 163 -30.60 -18.10 11.22
N ALA A 164 -31.49 -17.12 11.28
CA ALA A 164 -32.93 -17.33 11.16
C ALA A 164 -33.35 -17.86 9.77
N GLU A 165 -32.62 -17.52 8.69
CA GLU A 165 -32.83 -18.09 7.36
C GLU A 165 -32.39 -19.55 7.25
N PHE A 166 -31.43 -19.96 8.08
CA PHE A 166 -30.85 -21.30 8.09
C PHE A 166 -31.04 -21.99 9.45
N PRO A 167 -32.29 -22.27 9.89
CA PRO A 167 -32.57 -22.78 11.23
C PRO A 167 -32.04 -24.20 11.49
N ASN A 168 -31.72 -24.93 10.43
CA ASN A 168 -31.07 -26.26 10.51
C ASN A 168 -29.54 -26.17 10.37
N GLY A 169 -29.01 -24.99 10.06
CA GLY A 169 -27.59 -24.72 9.99
C GLY A 169 -27.03 -24.57 11.39
N ASN A 170 -25.93 -25.26 11.68
CA ASN A 170 -25.18 -24.98 12.89
C ASN A 170 -24.65 -23.54 12.79
N ILE A 171 -24.94 -22.69 13.78
CA ILE A 171 -24.43 -21.30 13.82
C ILE A 171 -22.91 -21.23 13.64
N MET A 172 -22.17 -22.26 14.07
CA MET A 172 -20.73 -22.37 13.84
C MET A 172 -20.36 -22.60 12.38
N GLU A 173 -21.20 -23.33 11.61
CA GLU A 173 -21.03 -23.51 10.16
C GLU A 173 -21.32 -22.19 9.43
N VAL A 174 -22.39 -21.48 9.80
CA VAL A 174 -22.74 -20.15 9.24
C VAL A 174 -21.60 -19.17 9.49
N LEU A 175 -21.15 -19.08 10.74
CA LEU A 175 -20.06 -18.22 11.15
C LEU A 175 -18.76 -18.59 10.42
N PHE A 176 -18.44 -19.89 10.31
CA PHE A 176 -17.29 -20.38 9.55
C PHE A 176 -17.33 -19.92 8.08
N LEU A 177 -18.48 -20.00 7.43
CA LEU A 177 -18.62 -19.58 6.03
C LEU A 177 -18.46 -18.07 5.86
N VAL A 178 -18.97 -17.26 6.80
CA VAL A 178 -18.78 -15.81 6.81
C VAL A 178 -17.30 -15.45 7.00
N PHE A 179 -16.61 -16.09 7.96
CA PHE A 179 -15.17 -15.89 8.17
C PHE A 179 -14.35 -16.34 6.96
N ARG A 180 -14.67 -17.51 6.38
CA ARG A 180 -13.99 -18.05 5.19
C ARG A 180 -14.07 -17.06 4.03
N GLU A 181 -15.25 -16.53 3.74
CA GLU A 181 -15.45 -15.58 2.64
C GLU A 181 -14.71 -14.25 2.90
N SER A 182 -14.72 -13.78 4.15
CA SER A 182 -13.94 -12.60 4.55
C SER A 182 -12.44 -12.82 4.38
N ILE A 183 -11.91 -13.98 4.77
CA ILE A 183 -10.49 -14.34 4.58
C ILE A 183 -10.17 -14.45 3.09
N GLN A 184 -11.03 -15.11 2.30
CA GLN A 184 -10.82 -15.29 0.87
C GLN A 184 -10.78 -13.94 0.14
N ALA A 185 -11.73 -13.04 0.43
CA ALA A 185 -11.72 -11.68 -0.10
C ALA A 185 -10.42 -10.93 0.30
N THR A 186 -9.98 -11.06 1.56
CA THR A 186 -8.73 -10.45 2.03
C THR A 186 -7.50 -11.00 1.30
N ASN A 187 -7.47 -12.30 1.00
CA ASN A 187 -6.38 -12.94 0.27
C ASN A 187 -6.34 -12.52 -1.20
N GLU A 188 -7.49 -12.31 -1.83
CA GLU A 188 -7.59 -11.77 -3.19
C GLU A 188 -7.06 -10.33 -3.25
N ASP A 189 -7.44 -9.49 -2.28
CA ASP A 189 -6.91 -8.13 -2.13
C ASP A 189 -5.38 -8.16 -1.93
N LYS A 190 -4.90 -9.04 -1.03
CA LYS A 190 -3.46 -9.23 -0.78
C LYS A 190 -2.71 -9.58 -2.07
N LYS A 191 -3.24 -10.53 -2.85
CA LYS A 191 -2.67 -10.93 -4.14
C LYS A 191 -2.63 -9.76 -5.13
N TYR A 192 -3.70 -8.96 -5.20
CA TYR A 192 -3.75 -7.78 -6.04
C TYR A 192 -2.68 -6.75 -5.68
N PHE A 193 -2.55 -6.39 -4.40
CA PHE A 193 -1.53 -5.43 -3.97
C PHE A 193 -0.10 -5.95 -4.17
N LEU A 194 0.13 -7.26 -4.02
CA LEU A 194 1.42 -7.86 -4.34
C LEU A 194 1.77 -7.76 -5.81
N LEU A 195 0.81 -8.07 -6.70
CA LEU A 195 1.01 -7.90 -8.14
C LEU A 195 1.31 -6.44 -8.49
N LYS A 196 0.57 -5.49 -7.91
CA LYS A 196 0.82 -4.05 -8.11
C LYS A 196 2.19 -3.62 -7.60
N LEU A 197 2.63 -4.10 -6.44
CA LEU A 197 3.98 -3.82 -5.92
C LEU A 197 5.07 -4.38 -6.85
N GLN A 198 4.88 -5.57 -7.41
CA GLN A 198 5.80 -6.14 -8.39
C GLN A 198 5.84 -5.31 -9.68
N GLU A 199 4.68 -4.86 -10.18
CA GLU A 199 4.59 -3.94 -11.31
C GLU A 199 5.38 -2.65 -11.01
N PHE A 200 5.15 -2.01 -9.86
CA PHE A 200 5.86 -0.78 -9.50
C PHE A 200 7.37 -0.97 -9.40
N ASN A 201 7.84 -2.10 -8.89
CA ASN A 201 9.27 -2.40 -8.82
C ASN A 201 9.88 -2.53 -10.22
N LYS A 202 9.22 -3.24 -11.15
CA LYS A 202 9.70 -3.39 -12.54
C LYS A 202 9.73 -2.04 -13.27
N MET A 203 8.73 -1.19 -13.03
CA MET A 203 8.68 0.13 -13.65
C MET A 203 9.72 1.08 -13.07
N ALA A 204 9.98 1.00 -11.75
CA ALA A 204 11.06 1.74 -11.13
C ALA A 204 12.43 1.31 -11.69
N GLU A 205 12.63 0.00 -11.89
CA GLU A 205 13.83 -0.54 -12.53
C GLU A 205 13.98 -0.01 -13.96
N GLY A 206 12.94 -0.13 -14.80
CA GLY A 206 12.95 0.41 -16.15
C GLY A 206 13.22 1.92 -16.18
N VAL A 207 12.47 2.73 -15.44
CA VAL A 207 12.71 4.18 -15.37
C VAL A 207 14.16 4.50 -14.97
N SER A 208 14.73 3.75 -14.03
CA SER A 208 16.13 3.92 -13.62
C SER A 208 17.12 3.54 -14.73
N GLU A 209 16.89 2.43 -15.44
CA GLU A 209 17.69 2.02 -16.60
C GLU A 209 17.68 3.09 -17.70
N TYR A 210 16.51 3.67 -17.99
CA TYR A 210 16.40 4.68 -19.03
C TYR A 210 17.01 6.01 -18.61
N LEU A 211 16.86 6.41 -17.35
CA LEU A 211 17.56 7.58 -16.82
C LEU A 211 19.08 7.40 -16.96
N ASN A 212 19.62 6.23 -16.60
CA ASN A 212 21.04 5.91 -16.79
C ASN A 212 21.46 5.96 -18.27
N TYR A 213 20.62 5.47 -19.18
CA TYR A 213 20.85 5.60 -20.62
C TYR A 213 20.89 7.06 -21.08
N LEU A 214 19.93 7.89 -20.65
CA LEU A 214 19.88 9.32 -20.99
C LEU A 214 21.09 10.08 -20.42
N VAL A 215 21.54 9.75 -19.21
CA VAL A 215 22.78 10.28 -18.63
C VAL A 215 23.98 9.94 -19.50
N GLY A 216 24.10 8.69 -19.96
CA GLY A 216 25.14 8.27 -20.90
C GLY A 216 25.09 9.04 -22.22
N LYS A 217 23.90 9.26 -22.78
CA LYS A 217 23.71 10.09 -23.99
C LYS A 217 24.05 11.55 -23.76
N SER A 218 23.81 12.08 -22.57
CA SER A 218 24.17 13.46 -22.19
C SER A 218 25.68 13.66 -22.12
N GLN A 219 26.40 12.64 -21.61
CA GLN A 219 27.87 12.60 -21.62
C GLN A 219 28.40 12.53 -23.06
N GLU A 220 27.88 11.61 -23.89
CA GLU A 220 28.26 11.49 -25.31
C GLU A 220 28.02 12.80 -26.09
N LEU A 221 26.91 13.49 -25.84
CA LEU A 221 26.65 14.80 -26.44
C LEU A 221 27.65 15.85 -25.96
N SER A 222 28.00 15.85 -24.68
CA SER A 222 28.97 16.79 -24.11
C SER A 222 30.37 16.60 -24.74
N GLU A 223 30.79 15.35 -24.96
CA GLU A 223 32.03 15.02 -25.67
C GLU A 223 32.00 15.48 -27.13
N LYS A 224 30.86 15.31 -27.83
CA LYS A 224 30.69 15.78 -29.22
C LYS A 224 30.74 17.30 -29.35
N GLN A 225 30.30 18.02 -28.32
CA GLN A 225 30.30 19.48 -28.26
C GLN A 225 31.70 20.06 -27.99
N GLU A 226 32.62 19.27 -27.44
CA GLU A 226 33.95 19.75 -27.07
C GLU A 226 34.76 20.17 -28.32
N GLY A 227 35.26 21.41 -28.31
CA GLY A 227 36.07 21.96 -29.40
C GLY A 227 35.31 22.37 -30.66
N LYS A 228 33.97 22.35 -30.64
CA LYS A 228 33.13 22.84 -31.74
C LYS A 228 32.92 24.35 -31.66
N GLU A 229 32.90 25.02 -32.81
CA GLU A 229 32.64 26.47 -32.90
C GLU A 229 31.20 26.81 -32.50
N GLU A 230 30.26 25.90 -32.76
CA GLU A 230 28.83 26.04 -32.44
C GLU A 230 28.30 24.79 -31.69
N PRO A 231 28.67 24.61 -30.42
CA PRO A 231 28.35 23.39 -29.65
C PRO A 231 26.83 23.16 -29.53
N ASP A 232 26.03 24.22 -29.46
CA ASP A 232 24.57 24.12 -29.30
C ASP A 232 23.85 23.54 -30.54
N LYS A 233 24.53 23.43 -31.68
CA LYS A 233 23.96 22.83 -32.90
C LYS A 233 24.17 21.32 -32.98
N GLU A 234 25.08 20.76 -32.18
CA GLU A 234 25.30 19.32 -32.13
C GLU A 234 24.07 18.61 -31.53
N ARG A 235 23.72 17.47 -32.11
CA ARG A 235 22.56 16.66 -31.71
C ARG A 235 22.97 15.21 -31.53
N ILE A 236 22.22 14.51 -30.70
CA ILE A 236 22.41 13.08 -30.47
C ILE A 236 21.12 12.32 -30.70
N GLU A 237 21.26 11.16 -31.31
CA GLU A 237 20.17 10.23 -31.52
C GLU A 237 19.86 9.48 -30.21
N VAL A 238 18.63 9.62 -29.74
CA VAL A 238 18.13 9.06 -28.47
C VAL A 238 16.93 8.19 -28.74
N GLU A 239 16.98 6.94 -28.29
CA GLU A 239 15.81 6.06 -28.29
C GLU A 239 14.79 6.59 -27.27
N CYS A 240 13.64 7.03 -27.76
CA CYS A 240 12.58 7.53 -26.91
C CYS A 240 11.73 6.38 -26.42
N ARG A 241 11.56 6.32 -25.10
CA ARG A 241 10.73 5.31 -24.45
C ARG A 241 9.64 5.99 -23.67
N SER A 242 8.41 5.52 -23.83
CA SER A 242 7.27 6.01 -23.05
C SER A 242 6.80 4.94 -22.06
N PHE A 243 6.38 5.39 -20.88
CA PHE A 243 5.58 4.56 -19.98
C PHE A 243 4.15 5.05 -20.02
N ASP A 244 3.23 4.14 -20.26
CA ASP A 244 1.83 4.40 -20.04
C ASP A 244 1.52 4.29 -18.53
N LEU A 245 1.53 5.44 -17.85
CA LEU A 245 1.12 5.54 -16.45
C LEU A 245 -0.41 5.60 -16.29
N SER A 246 -1.19 5.64 -17.37
CA SER A 246 -2.66 5.79 -17.30
C SER A 246 -3.35 4.52 -16.80
N THR A 247 -2.73 3.35 -17.02
CA THR A 247 -3.17 2.06 -16.47
C THR A 247 -2.98 1.95 -14.94
N MET A 248 -2.36 2.96 -14.32
CA MET A 248 -2.08 3.01 -12.89
C MET A 248 -3.02 3.94 -12.12
N GLY A 249 -4.28 4.02 -12.53
CA GLY A 249 -5.31 4.73 -11.76
C GLY A 249 -5.38 4.24 -10.31
N PRO A 250 -5.94 5.05 -9.39
CA PRO A 250 -6.28 4.54 -8.06
C PRO A 250 -7.13 3.27 -8.21
N PRO A 251 -7.08 2.33 -7.25
CA PRO A 251 -7.96 1.16 -7.27
C PRO A 251 -9.40 1.66 -7.13
N ASP A 252 -10.02 2.00 -8.24
CA ASP A 252 -11.44 2.23 -8.34
C ASP A 252 -12.13 0.86 -8.38
N ALA A 253 -13.47 0.86 -8.43
CA ALA A 253 -14.24 -0.36 -8.59
C ALA A 253 -13.88 -1.14 -9.88
N ALA A 254 -13.11 -0.56 -10.82
CA ALA A 254 -12.62 -1.27 -12.00
C ALA A 254 -11.42 -2.18 -11.69
N GLY A 255 -10.59 -1.87 -10.69
CA GLY A 255 -9.55 -2.78 -10.19
C GLY A 255 -10.12 -4.09 -9.62
N GLN A 256 -11.31 -4.03 -9.00
CA GLN A 256 -12.06 -5.22 -8.58
C GLN A 256 -12.67 -5.99 -9.76
N ARG A 257 -13.00 -5.31 -10.87
CA ARG A 257 -13.45 -5.97 -12.12
C ARG A 257 -12.34 -6.74 -12.81
N GLU A 258 -11.11 -6.22 -12.84
CA GLU A 258 -9.94 -6.93 -13.38
C GLU A 258 -9.63 -8.21 -12.57
N LEU A 259 -9.81 -8.15 -11.24
CA LEU A 259 -9.79 -9.31 -10.35
C LEU A 259 -10.92 -10.32 -10.64
N LEU A 260 -12.12 -9.86 -11.00
CA LEU A 260 -13.24 -10.72 -11.40
C LEU A 260 -12.99 -11.41 -12.74
N GLU A 261 -12.38 -10.74 -13.72
CA GLU A 261 -11.97 -11.34 -15.00
C GLU A 261 -10.86 -12.39 -14.80
N LEU A 262 -10.00 -12.19 -13.80
CA LEU A 262 -9.01 -13.19 -13.36
C LEU A 262 -9.63 -14.44 -12.72
N LYS A 263 -10.89 -14.42 -12.27
CA LYS A 263 -11.60 -15.59 -11.70
C LYS A 263 -12.10 -16.57 -12.77
N THR A 264 -12.25 -16.16 -14.03
CA THR A 264 -12.94 -16.94 -15.06
C THR A 264 -12.06 -17.80 -15.97
N GLU A 265 -10.72 -17.74 -15.88
CA GLU A 265 -9.84 -18.60 -16.68
C GLU A 265 -8.67 -19.22 -15.90
N PRO A 266 -8.38 -20.53 -16.04
CA PRO A 266 -7.18 -21.17 -15.49
C PRO A 266 -5.89 -20.81 -16.29
N ALA A 267 -5.82 -19.63 -16.90
CA ALA A 267 -4.74 -19.18 -17.77
C ALA A 267 -3.63 -18.39 -17.06
N PHE A 268 -3.46 -18.59 -15.74
CA PHE A 268 -2.56 -17.80 -14.86
C PHE A 268 -1.05 -17.92 -15.17
N ILE A 269 -0.65 -18.51 -16.30
CA ILE A 269 0.76 -18.64 -16.73
C ILE A 269 1.04 -17.99 -18.10
N LYS A 270 0.02 -17.57 -18.88
CA LYS A 270 0.27 -17.12 -20.26
C LYS A 270 0.31 -15.60 -20.48
N ASN A 271 -0.32 -14.81 -19.61
CA ASN A 271 -0.24 -13.36 -19.66
C ASN A 271 0.57 -12.89 -18.45
N ASP A 272 1.90 -12.91 -18.58
CA ASP A 272 2.77 -12.31 -17.57
C ASP A 272 2.44 -10.81 -17.51
N PRO A 273 1.87 -10.28 -16.40
CA PRO A 273 1.65 -8.84 -16.28
C PRO A 273 2.95 -8.04 -16.40
N ALA A 274 4.12 -8.68 -16.22
CA ALA A 274 5.43 -8.10 -16.57
C ALA A 274 5.58 -7.76 -18.04
N ALA A 275 4.90 -8.48 -18.94
CA ALA A 275 4.95 -8.21 -20.37
C ALA A 275 4.20 -6.93 -20.75
N LYS A 276 3.24 -6.46 -19.92
CA LYS A 276 2.53 -5.19 -20.16
C LYS A 276 3.28 -3.96 -19.66
N ALA A 277 4.16 -4.13 -18.67
CA ALA A 277 5.12 -3.08 -18.26
C ALA A 277 6.35 -3.01 -19.18
N GLN A 278 6.28 -3.62 -20.37
CA GLN A 278 7.37 -3.56 -21.34
C GLN A 278 7.42 -2.21 -22.03
N TRP A 279 8.65 -1.71 -22.16
CA TRP A 279 9.02 -0.56 -22.95
C TRP A 279 8.37 -0.57 -24.33
N GLN A 280 7.60 0.47 -24.60
CA GLN A 280 7.22 0.77 -25.98
C GLN A 280 8.23 1.75 -26.54
N ALA A 281 9.13 1.22 -27.38
CA ALA A 281 10.03 2.04 -28.18
C ALA A 281 9.15 2.98 -29.03
N SER A 282 9.23 4.27 -28.73
CA SER A 282 8.41 5.31 -29.37
C SER A 282 9.11 5.89 -30.62
N GLY A 283 10.25 5.29 -31.00
CA GLY A 283 11.12 5.72 -32.09
C GLY A 283 12.39 6.39 -31.58
N THR A 284 13.24 6.79 -32.52
CA THR A 284 14.48 7.51 -32.23
C THR A 284 14.34 8.97 -32.60
N ILE A 285 14.79 9.86 -31.72
CA ILE A 285 14.68 11.31 -31.90
C ILE A 285 16.07 11.94 -31.77
N ASN A 286 16.37 12.91 -32.63
CA ASN A 286 17.58 13.72 -32.52
C ASN A 286 17.37 14.85 -31.53
N MET A 287 17.96 14.72 -30.34
CA MET A 287 17.87 15.66 -29.24
C MET A 287 19.10 16.56 -29.16
N ASP A 288 18.87 17.82 -28.85
CA ASP A 288 19.90 18.74 -28.37
C ASP A 288 20.02 18.66 -26.82
N ARG A 289 20.94 19.42 -26.25
CA ARG A 289 21.21 19.38 -24.79
C ARG A 289 19.99 19.79 -23.96
N THR A 290 19.22 20.75 -24.43
CA THR A 290 18.03 21.27 -23.72
C THR A 290 16.93 20.23 -23.71
N SER A 291 16.56 19.70 -24.89
CA SER A 291 15.53 18.66 -25.03
C SER A 291 15.90 17.36 -24.30
N LEU A 292 17.19 16.99 -24.27
CA LEU A 292 17.66 15.85 -23.49
C LEU A 292 17.50 16.07 -21.98
N ASN A 293 17.86 17.25 -21.47
CA ASN A 293 17.69 17.60 -20.06
C ASN A 293 16.21 17.63 -19.65
N ASP A 294 15.34 18.20 -20.48
CA ASP A 294 13.90 18.21 -20.24
C ASP A 294 13.30 16.79 -20.22
N THR A 295 13.80 15.91 -21.08
CA THR A 295 13.44 14.49 -21.07
C THR A 295 13.91 13.82 -19.78
N MET A 296 15.14 14.06 -19.33
CA MET A 296 15.65 13.52 -18.07
C MET A 296 14.79 13.96 -16.88
N LYS A 297 14.45 15.25 -16.78
CA LYS A 297 13.56 15.77 -15.73
C LYS A 297 12.17 15.12 -15.76
N THR A 298 11.65 14.86 -16.96
CA THR A 298 10.37 14.16 -17.11
C THR A 298 10.47 12.74 -16.57
N VAL A 299 11.54 12.01 -16.90
CA VAL A 299 11.81 10.65 -16.41
C VAL A 299 12.01 10.62 -14.89
N GLU A 300 12.72 11.59 -14.32
CA GLU A 300 12.87 11.77 -12.86
C GLU A 300 11.51 11.99 -12.18
N SER A 301 10.65 12.84 -12.76
CA SER A 301 9.30 13.06 -12.26
C SER A 301 8.45 11.78 -12.30
N MET A 302 8.65 10.92 -13.31
CA MET A 302 7.99 9.62 -13.39
C MET A 302 8.51 8.65 -12.32
N GLN A 303 9.82 8.66 -12.04
CA GLN A 303 10.43 7.86 -10.97
C GLN A 303 9.81 8.20 -9.60
N GLU A 304 9.66 9.49 -9.32
CA GLU A 304 9.03 9.96 -8.08
C GLU A 304 7.54 9.59 -8.03
N THR A 305 6.83 9.66 -9.16
CA THR A 305 5.44 9.19 -9.26
C THR A 305 5.32 7.70 -8.94
N ILE A 306 6.20 6.86 -9.51
CA ILE A 306 6.22 5.41 -9.26
C ILE A 306 6.54 5.13 -7.79
N ARG A 307 7.51 5.85 -7.21
CA ARG A 307 7.86 5.76 -5.79
C ARG A 307 6.65 6.04 -4.90
N ASN A 308 5.93 7.14 -5.16
CA ASN A 308 4.72 7.51 -4.42
C ASN A 308 3.62 6.45 -4.54
N LYS A 309 3.38 5.92 -5.75
CA LYS A 309 2.39 4.85 -5.96
C LYS A 309 2.80 3.54 -5.26
N ARG A 310 4.08 3.18 -5.29
CA ARG A 310 4.62 2.03 -4.55
C ARG A 310 4.41 2.19 -3.05
N GLN A 311 4.67 3.38 -2.50
CA GLN A 311 4.45 3.66 -1.08
C GLN A 311 2.98 3.53 -0.69
N MET A 312 2.05 4.03 -1.52
CA MET A 312 0.62 3.85 -1.30
C MET A 312 0.23 2.36 -1.33
N ALA A 313 0.68 1.60 -2.33
CA ALA A 313 0.40 0.16 -2.41
C ALA A 313 0.98 -0.62 -1.22
N SER A 314 2.20 -0.27 -0.78
CA SER A 314 2.84 -0.87 0.41
C SER A 314 2.06 -0.55 1.69
N THR A 315 1.61 0.69 1.83
CA THR A 315 0.79 1.14 2.97
C THR A 315 -0.54 0.39 3.00
N SER A 316 -1.23 0.31 1.87
CA SER A 316 -2.45 -0.49 1.74
C SER A 316 -2.19 -1.94 2.12
N PHE A 317 -1.15 -2.57 1.56
CA PHE A 317 -0.79 -3.95 1.89
C PHE A 317 -0.54 -4.18 3.39
N GLN A 318 0.18 -3.28 4.06
CA GLN A 318 0.41 -3.37 5.51
C GLN A 318 -0.89 -3.25 6.31
N ASN A 319 -1.79 -2.34 5.91
CA ASN A 319 -3.10 -2.21 6.52
C ASN A 319 -3.95 -3.48 6.32
N PHE A 320 -3.85 -4.13 5.15
CA PHE A 320 -4.51 -5.42 4.91
C PHE A 320 -3.94 -6.52 5.79
N ASP A 321 -2.62 -6.63 5.92
CA ASP A 321 -1.99 -7.66 6.74
C ASP A 321 -2.36 -7.51 8.23
N GLN A 322 -2.43 -6.27 8.74
CA GLN A 322 -2.94 -6.00 10.08
C GLN A 322 -4.38 -6.45 10.27
N LYS A 323 -5.27 -6.16 9.30
CA LYS A 323 -6.67 -6.60 9.33
C LYS A 323 -6.81 -8.12 9.29
N ALA A 324 -6.00 -8.79 8.48
CA ALA A 324 -5.95 -10.26 8.45
C ALA A 324 -5.54 -10.82 9.82
N ASN A 325 -4.51 -10.25 10.45
CA ASN A 325 -4.09 -10.63 11.81
C ASN A 325 -5.19 -10.40 12.86
N GLN A 326 -5.93 -9.28 12.77
CA GLN A 326 -7.08 -9.03 13.63
C GLN A 326 -8.20 -10.05 13.42
N LEU A 327 -8.48 -10.40 12.15
CA LEU A 327 -9.45 -11.44 11.79
C LEU A 327 -9.07 -12.79 12.40
N TYR A 328 -7.79 -13.16 12.37
CA TYR A 328 -7.30 -14.38 13.00
C TYR A 328 -7.46 -14.37 14.52
N ASN A 329 -7.12 -13.25 15.17
CA ASN A 329 -7.27 -13.11 16.61
C ASN A 329 -8.76 -13.18 17.02
N LEU A 330 -9.66 -12.58 16.24
CA LEU A 330 -11.10 -12.64 16.45
C LEU A 330 -11.61 -14.07 16.32
N LEU A 331 -11.27 -14.75 15.22
CA LEU A 331 -11.65 -16.15 14.99
C LEU A 331 -11.16 -17.04 16.14
N SER A 332 -9.91 -16.90 16.56
CA SER A 332 -9.35 -17.66 17.68
C SER A 332 -10.10 -17.41 18.98
N THR A 333 -10.44 -16.16 19.26
CA THR A 333 -11.19 -15.77 20.47
C THR A 333 -12.60 -16.35 20.46
N VAL A 334 -13.30 -16.28 19.33
CA VAL A 334 -14.65 -16.84 19.20
C VAL A 334 -14.62 -18.37 19.34
N LEU A 335 -13.67 -19.05 18.70
CA LEU A 335 -13.50 -20.50 18.83
C LEU A 335 -13.23 -20.93 20.28
N LYS A 336 -12.39 -20.17 21.00
CA LYS A 336 -12.12 -20.42 22.44
C LYS A 336 -13.38 -20.24 23.29
N ALA A 337 -14.08 -19.11 23.14
CA ALA A 337 -15.29 -18.81 23.90
C ALA A 337 -16.38 -19.88 23.70
N VAL A 338 -16.56 -20.34 22.45
CA VAL A 338 -17.50 -21.42 22.15
C VAL A 338 -17.09 -22.73 22.81
N ASN A 339 -15.79 -23.06 22.82
CA ASN A 339 -15.30 -24.27 23.46
C ASN A 339 -15.51 -24.23 24.99
N GLU A 340 -15.23 -23.09 25.62
CA GLU A 340 -15.45 -22.87 27.06
C GLU A 340 -16.93 -22.98 27.45
N MET A 341 -17.83 -22.39 26.66
CA MET A 341 -19.28 -22.50 26.87
C MET A 341 -19.74 -23.95 26.81
N ARG A 342 -19.30 -24.73 25.81
CA ARG A 342 -19.68 -26.14 25.69
C ARG A 342 -19.15 -26.98 26.85
N GLY A 343 -17.89 -26.76 27.25
CA GLY A 343 -17.29 -27.42 28.40
C GLY A 343 -17.99 -27.10 29.73
N SER A 344 -18.53 -25.90 29.89
CA SER A 344 -19.35 -25.49 31.04
C SER A 344 -20.69 -26.23 31.06
N THR A 345 -21.38 -26.32 29.92
CA THR A 345 -22.66 -27.04 29.81
C THR A 345 -22.51 -28.53 30.11
N THR A 346 -21.44 -29.18 29.63
CA THR A 346 -21.16 -30.59 29.96
C THR A 346 -20.88 -30.78 31.45
N ARG A 347 -20.17 -29.84 32.09
CA ARG A 347 -19.87 -29.90 33.53
C ARG A 347 -21.12 -29.70 34.41
N ASN A 348 -22.07 -28.87 33.98
CA ASN A 348 -23.31 -28.65 34.72
C ASN A 348 -24.33 -29.80 34.57
N MET A 349 -24.10 -30.73 33.64
CA MET A 349 -24.94 -31.91 33.44
C MET A 349 -24.38 -33.20 34.08
N MET A 350 -23.16 -33.17 34.64
CA MET A 350 -22.55 -34.27 35.40
C MET A 350 -22.67 -34.04 36.90
#